data_AF-A0A6P0PC54-F1
#
_entry.id   AF-A0A6P0PC54-F1
#
_cell.length_a   1.000
_cell.length_b   1.000
_cell.length_c   1.000
_cell.angle_alpha   90.00
_cell.angle_beta   90.00
_cell.angle_gamma   90.00
#
_symmetry.space_group_name_H-M   'P 1'
#
loop_
_entity.id
_entity.type
_entity.pdbx_description
1 polymer ?
#
loop_
_entity_poly.entity_id
_entity_poly.type
_entity_poly.pdbx_seq_one_letter_code
_entity_poly.pdbx_strand_id
1 'polypeptide(L)'
;MTSPKINKQNQIPQSFQERIQVAKDKKIKNLDLSNDAFGNSDKKLTEILNKVLELELLEVLNLSSNKLTKLPDSITKLTNLTILDLSRNQLTTLPDSITKLTNLTTLYLSRNPLETPPIEIAEKGIEAIREYFRQIKEAGTDYLYEAKLLIIGEG
;
A
#
# COMPACT_ATOMS: atom_id res chain seq x y z
N MET A 1 37.30 18.85 -11.90
CA MET A 1 36.17 19.11 -10.96
C MET A 1 34.97 18.33 -11.46
N THR A 2 34.73 17.14 -10.91
CA THR A 2 33.63 16.27 -11.33
C THR A 2 32.36 16.65 -10.59
N SER A 3 31.42 17.29 -11.29
CA SER A 3 30.07 17.52 -10.77
C SER A 3 29.41 16.18 -10.43
N PRO A 4 28.68 16.06 -9.30
CA PRO A 4 27.96 14.85 -8.99
C PRO A 4 26.87 14.66 -10.05
N LYS A 5 26.93 13.54 -10.77
CA LYS A 5 25.81 13.04 -11.59
C LYS A 5 24.66 12.76 -10.63
N ILE A 6 23.77 13.74 -10.44
CA ILE A 6 22.51 13.53 -9.74
C ILE A 6 21.75 12.48 -10.56
N ASN A 7 21.60 11.30 -9.98
CA ASN A 7 20.93 10.16 -10.58
C ASN A 7 19.45 10.52 -10.85
N LYS A 8 19.12 10.91 -12.10
CA LYS A 8 17.77 11.31 -12.54
C LYS A 8 16.74 10.15 -12.58
N GLN A 9 17.10 8.95 -12.10
CA GLN A 9 16.24 7.76 -12.16
C GLN A 9 15.27 7.62 -10.97
N ASN A 10 15.44 8.40 -9.88
CA ASN A 10 14.62 8.28 -8.66
C ASN A 10 13.78 9.53 -8.31
N GLN A 11 13.50 10.41 -9.27
CA GLN A 11 12.67 11.59 -9.02
C GLN A 11 11.22 11.36 -9.46
N ILE A 12 10.32 11.51 -8.49
CA ILE A 12 8.86 11.56 -8.64
C ILE A 12 8.51 12.61 -9.70
N PRO A 13 7.66 12.30 -10.69
CA PRO A 13 7.21 13.30 -11.65
C PRO A 13 6.59 14.51 -10.98
N GLN A 14 6.88 15.69 -11.52
CA GLN A 14 6.40 16.96 -10.99
C GLN A 14 4.86 17.02 -10.94
N SER A 15 4.18 16.44 -11.93
CA SER A 15 2.72 16.33 -11.99
C SER A 15 2.11 15.63 -10.76
N PHE A 16 2.73 14.55 -10.26
CA PHE A 16 2.29 13.90 -9.03
C PHE A 16 2.48 14.81 -7.83
N GLN A 17 3.60 15.53 -7.75
CA GLN A 17 3.86 16.46 -6.66
C GLN A 17 2.84 17.59 -6.62
N GLU A 18 2.48 18.14 -7.78
CA GLU A 18 1.45 19.19 -7.91
C GLU A 18 0.07 18.70 -7.48
N ARG A 19 -0.36 17.50 -7.92
CA ARG A 19 -1.65 16.92 -7.50
C ARG A 19 -1.73 16.69 -6.00
N ILE A 20 -0.64 16.21 -5.39
CA ILE A 20 -0.55 16.02 -3.93
C ILE A 20 -0.62 17.35 -3.20
N GLN A 21 0.09 18.37 -3.71
CA GLN A 21 0.06 19.70 -3.12
C GLN A 21 -1.35 20.31 -3.20
N VAL A 22 -2.00 20.21 -4.35
CA VAL A 22 -3.39 20.67 -4.54
C VAL A 22 -4.34 19.90 -3.60
N ALA A 23 -4.15 18.60 -3.44
CA ALA A 23 -4.95 17.80 -2.51
C ALA A 23 -4.76 18.23 -1.06
N LYS A 24 -3.52 18.55 -0.66
CA LYS A 24 -3.21 19.09 0.66
C LYS A 24 -3.88 20.44 0.90
N ASP A 25 -3.68 21.38 -0.03
CA ASP A 25 -4.13 22.77 0.12
C ASP A 25 -5.66 22.87 0.10
N LYS A 26 -6.31 22.10 -0.76
CA LYS A 26 -7.77 22.08 -0.89
C LYS A 26 -8.46 21.06 0.02
N LYS A 27 -7.70 20.32 0.84
CA LYS A 27 -8.21 19.24 1.71
C LYS A 27 -9.07 18.24 0.93
N ILE A 28 -8.60 17.84 -0.25
CA ILE A 28 -9.30 16.91 -1.13
C ILE A 28 -9.35 15.54 -0.47
N LYS A 29 -10.52 14.90 -0.54
CA LYS A 29 -10.77 13.55 -0.03
C LYS A 29 -10.53 12.46 -1.07
N ASN A 30 -10.61 12.82 -2.36
CA ASN A 30 -10.47 11.91 -3.49
C ASN A 30 -9.26 12.29 -4.34
N LEU A 31 -8.19 11.52 -4.25
CA LEU A 31 -6.94 11.79 -4.95
C LEU A 31 -6.65 10.75 -6.02
N ASP A 32 -6.55 11.21 -7.26
CA ASP A 32 -6.17 10.39 -8.41
C ASP A 32 -4.69 10.60 -8.81
N LEU A 33 -3.90 9.57 -8.54
CA LEU A 33 -2.50 9.42 -8.94
C LEU A 33 -2.32 8.19 -9.86
N SER A 34 -3.36 7.83 -10.62
CA SER A 34 -3.23 6.80 -11.65
C SER A 34 -2.38 7.29 -12.82
N ASN A 35 -1.78 6.33 -13.53
CA ASN A 35 -0.99 6.56 -14.74
C ASN A 35 -1.60 5.80 -15.93
N ASP A 36 -2.90 5.96 -16.13
CA ASP A 36 -3.60 5.43 -17.29
C ASP A 36 -3.49 6.37 -18.51
N ALA A 37 -3.84 5.85 -19.69
CA ALA A 37 -3.55 6.44 -20.99
C ALA A 37 -4.32 7.73 -21.30
N PHE A 38 -5.07 8.30 -20.36
CA PHE A 38 -5.89 9.51 -20.55
C PHE A 38 -5.14 10.84 -20.33
N GLY A 39 -3.81 10.85 -20.40
CA GLY A 39 -3.06 12.09 -20.60
C GLY A 39 -1.79 12.28 -19.78
N ASN A 40 -1.32 11.29 -19.02
CA ASN A 40 -0.03 11.39 -18.34
C ASN A 40 0.98 10.42 -18.95
N SER A 41 1.82 10.90 -19.85
CA SER A 41 3.05 10.21 -20.28
C SER A 41 4.17 10.29 -19.23
N ASP A 42 3.81 10.46 -17.95
CA ASP A 42 4.77 10.65 -16.85
C ASP A 42 5.40 9.33 -16.43
N LYS A 43 6.61 9.42 -15.84
CA LYS A 43 7.28 8.27 -15.25
C LYS A 43 6.37 7.64 -14.19
N LYS A 44 6.13 6.33 -14.28
CA LYS A 44 5.31 5.60 -13.30
C LYS A 44 5.90 5.68 -11.89
N LEU A 45 5.05 5.76 -10.87
CA LEU A 45 5.48 5.69 -9.47
C LEU A 45 6.04 4.29 -9.17
N THR A 46 7.23 4.21 -8.60
CA THR A 46 7.83 2.95 -8.14
C THR A 46 7.63 2.71 -6.65
N GLU A 47 7.35 3.77 -5.88
CA GLU A 47 7.08 3.73 -4.45
C GLU A 47 5.98 4.74 -4.08
N ILE A 48 5.26 4.47 -2.99
CA ILE A 48 4.29 5.42 -2.43
C ILE A 48 5.04 6.54 -1.73
N LEU A 49 4.59 7.76 -1.98
CA LEU A 49 5.25 8.96 -1.52
C LEU A 49 4.88 9.21 -0.06
N ASN A 50 5.88 9.43 0.79
CA ASN A 50 5.65 9.84 2.19
C ASN A 50 4.69 11.05 2.28
N LYS A 51 4.71 11.94 1.28
CA LYS A 51 3.80 13.09 1.20
C LYS A 51 2.32 12.72 1.03
N VAL A 52 2.00 11.63 0.32
CA VAL A 52 0.61 11.14 0.21
C VAL A 52 0.12 10.69 1.59
N LEU A 53 1.01 10.14 2.41
CA LEU A 53 0.72 9.64 3.75
C LEU A 53 0.51 10.75 4.79
N GLU A 54 0.71 12.02 4.41
CA GLU A 54 0.37 13.20 5.21
C GLU A 54 -1.08 13.68 4.97
N LEU A 55 -1.77 13.11 3.97
CA LEU A 55 -3.12 13.52 3.59
C LEU A 55 -4.16 12.71 4.39
N GLU A 56 -4.19 12.91 5.70
CA GLU A 56 -5.01 12.13 6.66
C GLU A 56 -6.53 12.18 6.39
N LEU A 57 -6.99 13.18 5.64
CA LEU A 57 -8.40 13.35 5.24
C LEU A 57 -8.80 12.56 4.00
N LEU A 58 -7.88 11.83 3.35
CA LEU A 58 -8.20 11.05 2.16
C LEU A 58 -9.17 9.91 2.47
N GLU A 59 -10.22 9.85 1.67
CA GLU A 59 -11.24 8.79 1.67
C GLU A 59 -11.08 7.88 0.44
N VAL A 60 -10.60 8.42 -0.69
CA VAL A 60 -10.37 7.66 -1.93
C VAL A 60 -8.98 7.96 -2.48
N LEU A 61 -8.21 6.91 -2.74
CA LEU A 61 -6.87 7.01 -3.34
C LEU A 61 -6.76 6.06 -4.53
N ASN A 62 -6.55 6.63 -5.72
CA ASN A 62 -6.28 5.86 -6.93
C ASN A 62 -4.77 5.92 -7.25
N LEU A 63 -4.10 4.78 -7.18
CA LEU A 63 -2.69 4.57 -7.53
C LEU A 63 -2.53 3.57 -8.68
N SER A 64 -3.61 3.32 -9.44
CA SER A 64 -3.61 2.31 -10.49
C SER A 64 -2.64 2.63 -11.63
N SER A 65 -2.24 1.61 -12.38
CA SER A 65 -1.39 1.73 -13.58
C SER A 65 0.04 2.26 -13.34
N ASN A 66 0.53 2.21 -12.10
CA ASN A 66 1.89 2.59 -11.74
C ASN A 66 2.87 1.39 -11.79
N LYS A 67 4.04 1.51 -11.16
CA LYS A 67 5.09 0.48 -11.04
C LYS A 67 5.38 0.15 -9.57
N LEU A 68 4.43 0.36 -8.67
CA LEU A 68 4.62 0.12 -7.25
C LEU A 68 4.99 -1.34 -7.00
N THR A 69 6.10 -1.58 -6.32
CA THR A 69 6.58 -2.92 -5.96
C THR A 69 6.25 -3.31 -4.53
N LYS A 70 6.00 -2.32 -3.68
CA LYS A 70 5.63 -2.49 -2.26
C LYS A 70 4.66 -1.40 -1.81
N LEU A 71 3.81 -1.76 -0.86
CA LEU A 71 2.99 -0.83 -0.08
C LEU A 71 3.68 -0.64 1.29
N PRO A 72 4.00 0.60 1.72
CA PRO A 72 4.65 0.82 3.00
C PRO A 72 3.66 0.68 4.16
N ASP A 73 4.14 0.28 5.34
CA ASP A 73 3.31 0.16 6.55
C ASP A 73 2.69 1.48 6.98
N SER A 74 3.31 2.59 6.62
CA SER A 74 2.81 3.93 6.88
C SER A 74 1.53 4.28 6.09
N ILE A 75 1.05 3.40 5.20
CA ILE A 75 -0.29 3.53 4.58
C ILE A 75 -1.40 3.62 5.64
N THR A 76 -1.18 3.05 6.83
CA THR A 76 -2.13 3.09 7.95
C THR A 76 -2.39 4.48 8.51
N LYS A 77 -1.59 5.48 8.13
CA LYS A 77 -1.84 6.90 8.47
C LYS A 77 -3.10 7.45 7.78
N LEU A 78 -3.51 6.86 6.67
CA LEU A 78 -4.72 7.23 5.94
C LEU A 78 -5.95 6.58 6.59
N THR A 79 -6.21 6.90 7.85
CA THR A 79 -7.23 6.24 8.68
C THR A 79 -8.65 6.42 8.14
N ASN A 80 -8.91 7.47 7.36
CA ASN A 80 -10.20 7.74 6.73
C ASN A 80 -10.38 7.04 5.37
N LEU A 81 -9.39 6.30 4.89
CA LEU A 81 -9.43 5.71 3.56
C LEU A 81 -10.50 4.62 3.48
N THR A 82 -11.44 4.80 2.54
CA THR A 82 -12.55 3.88 2.26
C THR A 82 -12.34 3.09 0.96
N ILE A 83 -11.65 3.70 -0.01
CA ILE A 83 -11.35 3.09 -1.32
C ILE A 83 -9.87 3.27 -1.63
N LEU A 84 -9.21 2.17 -1.98
CA LEU A 84 -7.82 2.14 -2.44
C LEU A 84 -7.72 1.34 -3.74
N ASP A 85 -7.30 1.99 -4.82
CA ASP A 85 -7.02 1.31 -6.09
C ASP A 85 -5.50 1.18 -6.30
N LEU A 86 -5.02 -0.06 -6.28
CA LEU A 86 -3.64 -0.46 -6.54
C LEU A 86 -3.53 -1.33 -7.80
N SER A 87 -4.59 -1.40 -8.62
CA SER A 87 -4.60 -2.24 -9.81
C SER A 87 -3.50 -1.88 -10.81
N ARG A 88 -3.05 -2.85 -11.61
CA ARG A 88 -2.01 -2.64 -12.64
C ARG A 88 -0.69 -2.09 -12.07
N ASN A 89 -0.23 -2.64 -10.95
CA ASN A 89 1.08 -2.37 -10.35
C ASN A 89 1.97 -3.62 -10.41
N GLN A 90 3.06 -3.66 -9.64
CA GLN A 90 4.00 -4.78 -9.54
C GLN A 90 4.10 -5.29 -8.09
N LEU A 91 3.01 -5.20 -7.33
CA LEU A 91 2.98 -5.65 -5.94
C LEU A 91 3.03 -7.18 -5.90
N THR A 92 4.05 -7.72 -5.24
CA THR A 92 4.14 -9.16 -4.95
C THR A 92 3.58 -9.49 -3.58
N THR A 93 3.61 -8.54 -2.65
CA THR A 93 3.04 -8.70 -1.31
C THR A 93 2.25 -7.47 -0.88
N LEU A 94 1.29 -7.70 0.03
CA LEU A 94 0.69 -6.66 0.84
C LEU A 94 1.21 -6.76 2.27
N PRO A 95 1.49 -5.63 2.94
CA PRO A 95 1.81 -5.64 4.35
C PRO A 95 0.56 -6.00 5.17
N ASP A 96 0.74 -6.75 6.26
CA ASP A 96 -0.33 -7.07 7.19
C ASP A 96 -0.95 -5.81 7.83
N SER A 97 -0.18 -4.71 7.87
CA SER A 97 -0.62 -3.40 8.34
C SER A 97 -1.80 -2.84 7.54
N ILE A 98 -2.02 -3.26 6.29
CA ILE A 98 -3.21 -2.87 5.50
C ILE A 98 -4.52 -3.21 6.22
N THR A 99 -4.51 -4.24 7.07
CA THR A 99 -5.66 -4.65 7.89
C THR A 99 -6.07 -3.60 8.92
N LYS A 100 -5.15 -2.70 9.30
CA LYS A 100 -5.39 -1.60 10.24
C LYS A 100 -6.16 -0.43 9.63
N LEU A 101 -6.34 -0.42 8.30
CA LEU A 101 -7.24 0.52 7.64
C LEU A 101 -8.69 0.07 7.87
N THR A 102 -9.23 0.32 9.06
CA THR A 102 -10.55 -0.18 9.49
C THR A 102 -11.71 0.37 8.68
N ASN A 103 -11.56 1.57 8.11
CA ASN A 103 -12.57 2.20 7.25
C ASN A 103 -12.49 1.73 5.78
N LEU A 104 -11.45 0.98 5.40
CA LEU A 104 -11.28 0.51 4.03
C LEU A 104 -12.34 -0.56 3.73
N THR A 105 -13.18 -0.28 2.74
CA THR A 105 -14.26 -1.16 2.28
C THR A 105 -13.97 -1.74 0.92
N THR A 106 -13.25 -0.99 0.07
CA THR A 106 -12.95 -1.38 -1.31
C THR A 106 -11.45 -1.32 -1.56
N LEU A 107 -10.88 -2.43 -2.01
CA LEU A 107 -9.47 -2.56 -2.36
C LEU A 107 -9.34 -3.25 -3.73
N TYR A 108 -8.84 -2.52 -4.73
CA TYR A 108 -8.58 -3.08 -6.05
C TYR A 108 -7.11 -3.47 -6.20
N LEU A 109 -6.87 -4.75 -6.48
CA LEU A 109 -5.52 -5.34 -6.62
C LEU A 109 -5.29 -6.01 -7.97
N SER A 110 -6.28 -5.98 -8.86
CA SER A 110 -6.22 -6.70 -10.13
C SER A 110 -4.96 -6.34 -10.93
N ARG A 111 -4.41 -7.31 -11.67
CA ARG A 111 -3.19 -7.14 -12.48
C ARG A 111 -1.97 -6.72 -11.64
N ASN A 112 -1.81 -7.35 -10.47
CA ASN A 112 -0.55 -7.40 -9.72
C ASN A 112 -0.07 -8.85 -9.65
N PRO A 113 1.24 -9.13 -9.65
CA PRO A 113 1.79 -10.47 -9.43
C PRO A 113 1.76 -10.86 -7.94
N LEU A 114 0.59 -10.74 -7.30
CA LEU A 114 0.46 -10.87 -5.85
C LEU A 114 0.59 -12.34 -5.40
N GLU A 115 1.55 -12.60 -4.53
CA GLU A 115 1.81 -13.90 -3.90
C GLU A 115 1.27 -13.96 -2.47
N THR A 116 1.25 -12.83 -1.75
CA THR A 116 0.79 -12.76 -0.36
C THR A 116 -0.02 -11.49 -0.10
N PRO A 117 -1.30 -11.58 0.28
CA PRO A 117 -2.13 -12.79 0.33
C PRO A 117 -2.27 -13.46 -1.06
N PRO A 118 -2.59 -14.76 -1.12
CA PRO A 118 -2.92 -15.43 -2.38
C PRO A 118 -3.99 -14.66 -3.16
N ILE A 119 -3.88 -14.66 -4.48
CA ILE A 119 -4.76 -13.84 -5.33
C ILE A 119 -6.24 -14.22 -5.14
N GLU A 120 -6.54 -15.49 -4.89
CA GLU A 120 -7.89 -16.00 -4.64
C GLU A 120 -8.50 -15.47 -3.33
N ILE A 121 -7.65 -15.09 -2.37
CA ILE A 121 -8.07 -14.40 -1.14
C ILE A 121 -8.24 -12.91 -1.41
N ALA A 122 -7.26 -12.31 -2.11
CA ALA A 122 -7.29 -10.89 -2.43
C ALA A 122 -8.52 -10.49 -3.25
N GLU A 123 -8.95 -11.34 -4.19
CA GLU A 123 -10.13 -11.11 -5.04
C GLU A 123 -11.46 -11.14 -4.26
N LYS A 124 -11.50 -11.78 -3.09
CA LYS A 124 -12.68 -11.78 -2.21
C LYS A 124 -12.85 -10.47 -1.43
N GLY A 125 -11.85 -9.59 -1.48
CA GLY A 125 -11.89 -8.25 -0.88
C GLY A 125 -11.21 -8.15 0.47
N ILE A 126 -11.28 -6.95 1.06
CA ILE A 126 -10.46 -6.57 2.22
C ILE A 126 -10.75 -7.42 3.46
N GLU A 127 -11.98 -7.86 3.69
CA GLU A 127 -12.31 -8.71 4.84
C GLU A 127 -11.62 -10.08 4.77
N ALA A 128 -11.56 -10.69 3.58
CA ALA A 128 -10.86 -11.95 3.39
C ALA A 128 -9.36 -11.81 3.62
N ILE A 129 -8.78 -10.67 3.23
CA ILE A 129 -7.38 -10.33 3.49
C ILE A 129 -7.14 -10.15 5.00
N ARG A 130 -8.04 -9.46 5.72
CA ARG A 130 -7.96 -9.31 7.18
C ARG A 130 -7.96 -10.67 7.86
N GLU A 131 -8.87 -11.54 7.45
CA GLU A 131 -9.01 -12.88 7.98
C GLU A 131 -7.78 -13.75 7.71
N TYR A 132 -7.22 -13.69 6.50
CA TYR A 132 -5.99 -14.39 6.14
C TYR A 132 -4.81 -14.00 7.03
N PHE A 133 -4.58 -12.69 7.22
CA PHE A 133 -3.50 -12.22 8.09
C PHE A 133 -3.76 -12.51 9.57
N ARG A 134 -5.03 -12.55 10.00
CA ARG A 134 -5.42 -12.96 11.36
C ARG A 134 -5.04 -14.42 11.61
N GLN A 135 -5.42 -15.33 10.71
CA GLN A 135 -5.12 -16.77 10.83
C GLN A 135 -3.60 -17.04 10.85
N ILE A 136 -2.81 -16.35 10.04
CA ILE A 136 -1.36 -16.52 10.03
C ILE A 136 -0.73 -16.05 11.34
N LYS A 137 -1.24 -14.95 11.93
CA LYS A 137 -0.78 -14.48 13.24
C LYS A 137 -1.12 -15.48 14.34
N GLU A 138 -2.34 -16.00 14.34
CA GLU A 138 -2.82 -16.97 15.33
C GLU A 138 -2.05 -18.31 15.24
N ALA A 139 -1.89 -18.84 14.03
CA ALA A 139 -1.10 -20.04 13.77
C ALA A 139 0.37 -19.84 14.19
N GLY A 140 0.95 -18.66 13.95
CA GLY A 140 2.31 -18.33 14.38
C GLY A 140 2.46 -18.15 15.90
N THR A 141 1.41 -17.73 16.61
CA THR A 141 1.42 -17.61 18.07
C THR A 141 1.28 -18.95 18.78
N ASP A 142 0.51 -19.90 18.25
CA ASP A 142 0.34 -21.22 18.88
C ASP A 142 1.68 -21.98 18.97
N TYR A 143 2.49 -21.98 17.90
CA TYR A 143 3.84 -22.58 17.94
C TYR A 143 4.80 -21.88 18.91
N LEU A 144 4.65 -20.56 19.11
CA LEU A 144 5.50 -19.77 20.01
C LEU A 144 5.08 -19.93 21.49
N TYR A 145 3.80 -20.17 21.77
CA TYR A 145 3.29 -20.49 23.11
C TYR A 145 3.61 -21.94 23.51
N GLU A 146 3.47 -22.92 22.60
CA GLU A 146 3.86 -24.31 22.86
C GLU A 146 5.38 -24.43 23.12
N ALA A 147 6.21 -23.76 22.31
CA ALA A 147 7.65 -23.74 22.53
C ALA A 147 8.06 -23.04 23.85
N LYS A 148 7.29 -22.05 24.33
CA LYS A 148 7.54 -21.41 25.63
C LYS A 148 7.13 -22.29 26.81
N LEU A 149 6.07 -23.09 26.71
CA LEU A 149 5.66 -24.00 27.80
C LEU A 149 6.66 -25.15 28.01
N LEU A 150 7.29 -25.63 26.94
CA LEU A 150 8.30 -26.71 27.02
C LEU A 150 9.62 -26.30 27.70
N ILE A 151 9.95 -25.00 27.76
CA ILE A 151 11.26 -24.54 28.26
C ILE A 151 11.22 -24.14 29.75
N ILE A 152 10.04 -24.04 30.38
CA ILE A 152 9.90 -23.62 31.79
C ILE A 152 9.65 -24.82 32.72
N GLY A 153 9.91 -26.04 32.26
CA GLY A 153 9.55 -27.30 32.94
C GLY A 153 10.70 -28.13 33.51
N GLU A 154 11.96 -27.72 33.37
CA GLU A 154 13.10 -28.39 34.01
C GLU A 154 14.15 -27.36 34.45
N GLY A 155 14.37 -27.23 35.77
CA GLY A 155 15.43 -26.41 36.37
C GLY A 155 15.03 -25.71 37.66
#